data_AF-A0A9P8ATY3-F1
#
_entry.id   AF-A0A9P8ATY3-F1
#
_cell.length_a   1.000
_cell.length_b   1.000
_cell.length_c   1.000
_cell.angle_alpha   90.00
_cell.angle_beta   90.00
_cell.angle_gamma   90.00
#
_symmetry.space_group_name_H-M   'P 1'
#
loop_
_entity.id
_entity.type
_entity.pdbx_description
1 polymer ?
#
loop_
_entity_poly.entity_id
_entity_poly.type
_entity_poly.pdbx_seq_one_letter_code
_entity_poly.pdbx_strand_id
1 'polypeptide(L)' 'MLLLLSVYAQCAAGVHDPTTKFGICGIITAVVCFPIGLICLFVDTEQKCSRCGIKLR' A
#
# COMPACT_ATOMS: atom_id res chain seq x y z
N MET A 1 3.24 8.18 25.51
CA MET A 1 2.61 9.37 24.90
C MET A 1 3.52 10.09 23.91
N LEU A 2 4.81 10.32 24.21
CA LEU A 2 5.73 11.12 23.37
C LEU A 2 6.08 10.52 21.98
N LEU A 3 6.02 9.19 21.82
CA LEU A 3 6.40 8.50 20.57
C LEU A 3 5.37 8.61 19.44
N LEU A 4 4.09 8.79 19.77
CA LEU A 4 3.05 8.94 18.74
C LEU A 4 3.25 10.29 18.04
N LEU A 5 3.38 11.37 18.85
CA LEU A 5 4.19 12.58 18.62
C LEU A 5 4.83 12.78 17.23
N SER A 6 6.05 12.25 17.18
CA SER A 6 7.00 12.36 16.09
C SER A 6 6.56 11.59 14.85
N VAL A 7 5.82 10.48 15.00
CA VAL A 7 5.44 9.61 13.88
C VAL A 7 4.44 10.31 12.97
N TYR A 8 3.43 10.97 13.51
CA TYR A 8 2.50 11.77 12.70
C TYR A 8 3.09 13.10 12.26
N ALA A 9 3.99 13.71 13.03
CA ALA A 9 4.72 14.90 12.58
C ALA A 9 5.62 14.60 11.35
N GLN A 10 6.26 13.44 11.31
CA GLN A 10 7.03 12.97 10.14
C GLN A 10 6.14 12.71 8.93
N CYS A 11 4.95 12.14 9.14
CA CYS A 11 3.95 11.99 8.09
C CYS A 11 3.47 13.37 7.57
N ALA A 12 3.29 14.37 8.44
CA ALA A 12 2.93 15.73 8.03
C ALA A 12 4.07 16.47 7.30
N ALA A 13 5.32 16.13 7.61
CA ALA A 13 6.50 16.65 6.92
C ALA A 13 6.78 15.99 5.55
N GLY A 14 5.92 15.06 5.11
CA GLY A 14 6.09 14.32 3.85
C GLY A 14 7.06 13.13 3.94
N VAL A 15 7.58 12.82 5.13
CA VAL A 15 8.42 11.65 5.38
C VAL A 15 7.51 10.46 5.66
N HIS A 16 6.95 9.91 4.58
CA HIS A 16 6.13 8.71 4.65
C HIS A 16 6.98 7.45 4.47
N ASP A 17 6.60 6.42 5.21
CA ASP A 17 7.17 5.08 5.11
C ASP A 17 6.24 4.23 4.23
N PRO A 18 6.55 4.04 2.92
CA PRO A 18 5.69 3.33 2.01
C PRO A 18 5.73 1.82 2.29
N THR A 19 4.56 1.23 2.50
CA THR A 19 4.37 -0.22 2.55
C THR A 19 3.48 -0.66 1.40
N THR A 20 4.00 -1.58 0.59
CA THR A 20 3.26 -2.22 -0.51
C THR A 20 2.42 -3.37 0.04
N LYS A 21 1.12 -3.36 -0.24
CA LYS A 21 0.25 -4.52 0.01
C LYS A 21 -0.39 -4.95 -1.31
N PHE A 22 -0.29 -6.24 -1.60
CA PHE A 22 -0.96 -6.87 -2.73
C PHE A 22 -2.36 -7.29 -2.31
N GLY A 23 -3.38 -6.90 -3.07
CA GLY A 23 -4.72 -7.39 -2.82
C GLY A 23 -4.83 -8.88 -3.14
N ILE A 24 -5.40 -9.62 -2.20
CA ILE A 24 -5.60 -11.07 -2.30
C ILE A 24 -6.49 -11.41 -3.51
N CYS A 25 -7.46 -10.55 -3.83
CA CYS A 25 -8.30 -10.70 -5.01
C CYS A 25 -7.49 -10.69 -6.31
N GLY A 26 -6.57 -9.74 -6.48
CA GLY A 26 -5.68 -9.67 -7.64
C GLY A 26 -4.80 -10.92 -7.79
N ILE A 27 -4.28 -11.46 -6.68
CA ILE A 27 -3.48 -12.70 -6.67
C ILE A 27 -4.32 -13.89 -7.14
N ILE A 28 -5.54 -14.03 -6.61
CA ILE A 28 -6.43 -15.13 -7.00
C ILE A 28 -6.79 -15.02 -8.48
N THR A 29 -7.12 -13.82 -8.98
CA THR A 29 -7.48 -13.63 -10.40
C THR A 29 -6.27 -13.83 -11.33
N ALA A 30 -5.05 -13.50 -10.90
CA ALA A 30 -3.82 -13.74 -11.66
C ALA A 30 -3.57 -15.24 -11.90
N VAL A 31 -3.88 -16.08 -10.91
CA VAL A 31 -3.71 -17.54 -11.01
C VAL A 31 -4.82 -18.18 -11.85
N VAL A 32 -6.07 -17.74 -11.69
CA VAL A 32 -7.23 -18.34 -12.37
C VAL A 32 -7.39 -17.85 -13.81
N CYS A 33 -6.96 -16.63 -14.13
CA CYS A 33 -7.26 -15.94 -15.39
C CYS A 33 -5.98 -15.33 -16.02
N PHE A 34 -5.00 -16.16 -16.32
CA PHE A 34 -3.80 -15.77 -17.07
C PHE A 34 -4.22 -15.34 -18.49
N PRO A 35 -3.83 -14.17 -19.06
CA PRO A 35 -2.90 -13.10 -18.63
C PRO A 35 -3.56 -11.85 -18.00
N ILE A 36 -4.88 -11.75 -18.06
CA ILE A 36 -5.66 -10.56 -17.64
C ILE A 36 -5.51 -10.32 -16.14
N GLY A 37 -5.49 -11.39 -15.34
CA GLY A 37 -5.34 -11.29 -13.90
C GLY A 37 -3.97 -10.76 -13.46
N LEU A 38 -2.92 -10.94 -14.27
CA LEU A 38 -1.57 -10.44 -13.99
C LEU A 38 -1.52 -8.91 -14.11
N ILE A 39 -2.23 -8.34 -15.09
CA ILE A 39 -2.37 -6.88 -15.25
C ILE A 39 -3.17 -6.29 -14.09
N CYS A 40 -4.27 -6.94 -13.70
CA CYS A 40 -5.05 -6.52 -12.54
C CYS A 40 -4.24 -6.56 -11.23
N LEU A 41 -3.35 -7.54 -11.06
CA LEU A 41 -2.46 -7.63 -9.90
C LEU A 41 -1.54 -6.40 -9.77
N PHE A 42 -0.97 -5.95 -10.89
CA PHE A 42 -0.12 -4.75 -10.89
C PHE A 42 -0.91 -3.47 -10.62
N VAL A 43 -2.14 -3.37 -11.10
CA VAL A 43 -3.03 -2.22 -10.85
C VAL A 43 -3.53 -2.19 -9.40
N ASP A 44 -3.75 -3.35 -8.78
CA ASP A 44 -4.26 -3.48 -7.41
C ASP A 44 -3.16 -3.37 -6.33
N THR A 45 -1.93 -3.04 -6.73
CA THR A 45 -0.85 -2.77 -5.77
C THR A 45 -1.10 -1.42 -5.11
N GLU A 46 -1.61 -1.43 -3.89
CA GLU A 46 -1.80 -0.22 -3.11
C GLU A 46 -0.57 0.06 -2.23
N GLN A 47 0.11 1.16 -2.53
CA GLN A 47 1.14 1.76 -1.70
C GLN A 47 0.46 2.58 -0.61
N LYS A 48 0.61 2.19 0.65
CA LYS A 48 0.06 2.94 1.80
C LYS A 48 1.17 3.30 2.75
N CYS A 49 1.04 4.41 3.47
CA CYS A 49 1.96 4.68 4.56
C CYS A 49 1.69 3.73 5.73
N SER A 50 2.72 3.04 6.24
CA SER A 50 2.60 2.12 7.38
C SER A 50 2.17 2.82 8.67
N ARG A 51 2.44 4.13 8.77
CA ARG A 51 2.24 4.96 9.97
C ARG A 51 0.89 5.70 9.98
N CYS A 52 0.58 6.43 8.90
CA CYS A 52 -0.64 7.23 8.82
C CYS A 52 -1.74 6.63 7.93
N GLY A 53 -1.47 5.54 7.20
CA GLY A 53 -2.47 4.82 6.43
C GLY A 53 -2.96 5.52 5.16
N ILE A 54 -2.45 6.71 4.83
CA ILE A 54 -2.78 7.38 3.56
C ILE A 54 -2.23 6.57 2.39
N LYS A 55 -2.96 6.55 1.26
CA LYS A 55 -2.47 5.98 0.01
C LYS A 55 -1.41 6.91 -0.60
N LEU A 56 -0.20 6.40 -0.76
CA LEU A 56 0.92 7.07 -1.42
C LEU A 56 0.91 6.62 -2.88
N ARG A 57 0.01 7.19 -3.69
CA ARG A 57 -0.11 6.80 -5.09
C ARG A 57 0.95 7.49 -5.95
#